data_AF-A0A837I4V1-F1
#
_entry.id   AF-A0A837I4V1-F1
#
_cell.length_a   1.000
_cell.length_b   1.000
_cell.length_c   1.000
_cell.angle_alpha   90.00
_cell.angle_beta   90.00
_cell.angle_gamma   90.00
#
_symmetry.space_group_name_H-M   'P 1'
#
loop_
_entity.id
_entity.type
_entity.pdbx_description
1 polymer ?
#
loop_
_entity_poly.entity_id
_entity_poly.type
_entity_poly.pdbx_seq_one_letter_code
_entity_poly.pdbx_strand_id
1 'polypeptide(L)'
;MQETEDFVIFKDIKPSAPVHYLAVLKKHIPSIKEIEHEDEALIGHLIHEAKSAAEKLGLSGYKLVFNVGRDGGQIIDHIHLHILGGWN
;
A
#
# COMPACT_ATOMS: atom_id res chain seq x y z
N MET A 1 -2.33 -12.73 4.81
CA MET A 1 -1.79 -12.41 3.47
C MET A 1 -2.95 -12.54 2.51
N GLN A 2 -3.22 -11.50 1.71
CA GLN A 2 -4.19 -11.52 0.62
C GLN A 2 -3.42 -11.38 -0.68
N GLU A 3 -3.77 -12.18 -1.67
CA GLU A 3 -3.17 -12.12 -3.00
C GLU A 3 -4.29 -12.07 -4.03
N THR A 4 -4.13 -11.19 -5.02
CA THR A 4 -5.02 -11.07 -6.18
C THR A 4 -4.19 -11.22 -7.46
N GLU A 5 -4.79 -11.00 -8.62
CA GLU A 5 -4.07 -11.00 -9.89
C GLU A 5 -2.97 -9.91 -9.93
N ASP A 6 -3.28 -8.72 -9.41
CA ASP A 6 -2.42 -7.53 -9.56
C ASP A 6 -1.66 -7.14 -8.27
N PHE A 7 -2.05 -7.67 -7.11
CA PHE A 7 -1.56 -7.18 -5.81
C PHE A 7 -1.22 -8.30 -4.84
N VAL A 8 -0.30 -7.99 -3.92
CA VAL A 8 -0.05 -8.78 -2.71
C VAL A 8 -0.15 -7.86 -1.49
N ILE A 9 -0.98 -8.24 -0.53
CA ILE A 9 -1.19 -7.49 0.72
C ILE A 9 -0.75 -8.34 1.91
N PHE A 10 0.20 -7.82 2.67
CA PHE A 10 0.80 -8.53 3.79
C PHE A 10 1.19 -7.58 4.92
N LYS A 11 1.38 -8.15 6.11
CA LYS A 11 1.76 -7.39 7.30
C LYS A 11 3.20 -6.89 7.14
N ASP A 12 3.45 -5.62 7.45
CA ASP A 12 4.81 -5.09 7.47
C ASP A 12 5.63 -5.78 8.57
N ILE A 13 6.87 -6.14 8.26
CA ILE A 13 7.80 -6.79 9.19
C ILE A 13 8.32 -5.83 10.27
N LYS A 14 8.31 -4.52 10.00
CA LYS A 14 8.68 -3.44 10.91
C LYS A 14 7.48 -2.48 11.07
N PRO A 15 6.46 -2.86 11.86
CA PRO A 15 5.24 -2.08 11.99
C PRO A 15 5.49 -0.69 12.62
N SER A 16 4.95 0.37 12.01
CA SER A 16 4.96 1.75 12.53
C SER A 16 3.63 2.14 13.19
N ALA A 17 2.69 1.22 13.23
CA ALA A 17 1.35 1.34 13.83
C ALA A 17 0.90 -0.04 14.34
N PRO A 18 -0.08 -0.13 15.26
CA PRO A 18 -0.61 -1.41 15.75
C PRO A 18 -1.07 -2.34 14.63
N VAL A 19 -1.74 -1.79 13.62
CA VAL A 19 -1.99 -2.45 12.34
C VAL A 19 -1.16 -1.75 11.27
N HIS A 20 -0.16 -2.44 10.73
CA HIS A 20 0.65 -1.96 9.61
C HIS A 20 0.76 -3.04 8.54
N TYR A 21 0.14 -2.80 7.38
CA TYR A 21 0.17 -3.68 6.22
C TYR A 21 0.71 -2.91 5.02
N LEU A 22 1.26 -3.64 4.06
CA LEU A 22 1.69 -3.15 2.76
C LEU A 22 0.81 -3.78 1.70
N ALA A 23 0.29 -2.97 0.78
CA ALA A 23 -0.30 -3.42 -0.48
C ALA A 23 0.69 -3.12 -1.61
N VAL A 24 1.19 -4.17 -2.27
CA VAL A 24 2.28 -4.09 -3.24
C VAL A 24 1.79 -4.54 -4.61
N LEU A 25 2.12 -3.77 -5.65
CA LEU A 25 1.84 -4.13 -7.04
C LEU A 25 2.65 -5.36 -7.45
N LYS A 26 2.07 -6.28 -8.22
CA LYS A 26 2.85 -7.31 -8.93
C LYS A 26 3.58 -6.72 -10.14
N LYS A 27 2.98 -5.77 -10.86
CA LYS A 27 3.69 -4.93 -11.84
C LYS A 27 4.78 -4.15 -11.09
N HIS A 28 6.02 -4.28 -11.54
CA HIS A 28 7.13 -3.54 -10.94
C HIS A 28 7.13 -2.10 -11.47
N ILE A 29 6.75 -1.16 -10.61
CA ILE A 29 6.91 0.28 -10.82
C ILE A 29 7.77 0.80 -9.66
N PRO A 30 8.90 1.48 -9.91
CA PRO A 30 9.84 1.84 -8.84
C PRO A 30 9.26 2.75 -7.77
N SER A 31 8.50 3.77 -8.15
CA SER A 31 7.88 4.75 -7.25
C SER A 31 6.64 5.35 -7.90
N ILE A 32 5.86 6.07 -7.09
CA ILE A 32 4.76 6.91 -7.58
C ILE A 32 5.25 7.96 -8.59
N LYS A 33 6.54 8.31 -8.59
CA LYS A 33 7.13 9.23 -9.58
C LYS A 33 7.15 8.67 -11.00
N GLU A 34 7.13 7.35 -11.17
CA GLU A 34 7.24 6.68 -12.46
C GLU A 34 5.91 6.05 -12.91
N ILE A 35 4.77 6.43 -12.31
CA ILE A 35 3.47 6.05 -12.84
C ILE A 35 3.17 6.86 -14.09
N GLU A 36 2.61 6.19 -15.09
CA GLU A 36 2.18 6.82 -16.34
C GLU A 36 0.66 6.82 -16.43
N HIS A 37 0.08 7.51 -17.43
CA HIS A 37 -1.38 7.53 -17.63
C HIS A 37 -1.98 6.13 -17.82
N GLU A 38 -1.22 5.17 -18.34
CA GLU A 38 -1.66 3.77 -18.46
C GLU A 38 -1.84 3.06 -17.10
N ASP A 39 -1.22 3.57 -16.02
CA ASP A 39 -1.28 2.99 -14.68
C ASP A 39 -2.46 3.49 -13.85
N GLU A 40 -3.20 4.51 -14.32
CA GLU A 40 -4.27 5.15 -13.54
C GLU A 40 -5.28 4.15 -12.99
N ALA A 41 -5.72 3.20 -13.83
CA ALA A 41 -6.67 2.17 -13.43
C ALA A 41 -6.07 1.22 -12.37
N LEU A 42 -4.80 0.84 -12.51
CA LEU A 42 -4.10 -0.05 -11.59
C LEU A 42 -3.90 0.63 -10.22
N ILE A 43 -3.52 1.90 -10.20
CA ILE A 43 -3.37 2.69 -8.96
C ILE A 43 -4.73 2.95 -8.30
N GLY A 44 -5.77 3.23 -9.07
CA GLY A 44 -7.13 3.31 -8.52
C GLY A 44 -7.57 2.00 -7.86
N HIS A 45 -7.31 0.86 -8.52
CA HIS A 45 -7.61 -0.45 -7.98
C HIS A 45 -6.80 -0.76 -6.70
N LEU A 46 -5.52 -0.34 -6.62
CA LEU A 46 -4.70 -0.46 -5.41
C LEU A 46 -5.38 0.17 -4.18
N ILE A 47 -5.95 1.36 -4.35
CA ILE A 47 -6.63 2.09 -3.27
C ILE A 47 -7.90 1.34 -2.84
N HIS A 48 -8.66 0.79 -3.79
CA HIS A 48 -9.84 -0.02 -3.48
C HIS A 48 -9.49 -1.31 -2.72
N GLU A 49 -8.43 -2.01 -3.13
CA GLU A 49 -7.95 -3.21 -2.44
C GLU A 49 -7.45 -2.89 -1.03
N ALA A 50 -6.73 -1.77 -0.85
CA ALA A 50 -6.29 -1.31 0.47
C ALA A 50 -7.47 -0.96 1.39
N LYS A 51 -8.50 -0.29 0.86
CA LYS A 51 -9.75 -0.04 1.57
C LYS A 51 -10.41 -1.36 2.01
N SER A 52 -10.57 -2.33 1.10
CA SER A 52 -11.16 -3.64 1.42
C SER A 52 -10.34 -4.39 2.48
N ALA A 53 -9.01 -4.32 2.40
CA ALA A 53 -8.13 -4.90 3.41
C ALA A 53 -8.33 -4.24 4.78
N ALA A 54 -8.43 -2.91 4.84
CA ALA A 54 -8.68 -2.19 6.08
C ALA A 54 -10.03 -2.58 6.73
N GLU A 55 -11.09 -2.73 5.93
CA GLU A 55 -12.39 -3.22 6.39
C GLU A 55 -12.30 -4.64 6.98
N LYS A 56 -11.62 -5.56 6.30
CA LYS A 56 -11.39 -6.93 6.79
C LYS A 56 -10.56 -6.98 8.07
N LEU A 57 -9.70 -5.98 8.28
CA LEU A 57 -8.90 -5.81 9.50
C LEU A 57 -9.69 -5.14 10.64
N GLY A 58 -10.95 -4.77 10.43
CA GLY A 58 -11.80 -4.14 11.44
C GLY A 58 -11.42 -2.68 11.73
N LEU A 59 -10.73 -2.01 10.81
CA LEU A 59 -10.29 -0.62 11.00
C LEU A 59 -11.43 0.36 10.68
N SER A 60 -11.88 1.11 11.68
CA SER A 60 -12.84 2.22 11.51
C SER A 60 -12.17 3.53 11.06
N GLY A 61 -10.86 3.64 11.25
CA GLY A 61 -10.03 4.74 10.79
C GLY A 61 -8.59 4.28 10.55
N TYR A 62 -7.99 4.75 9.46
CA TYR A 62 -6.65 4.35 9.03
C TYR A 62 -6.03 5.41 8.12
N LYS A 63 -4.72 5.30 7.89
CA LYS A 63 -3.97 6.10 6.92
C LYS A 63 -3.53 5.22 5.77
N LEU A 64 -3.65 5.76 4.56
CA LEU A 64 -3.02 5.23 3.36
C LEU A 64 -1.85 6.15 3.01
N VAL A 65 -0.64 5.61 2.94
CA VAL A 65 0.59 6.40 2.73
C VAL A 65 1.44 5.79 1.63
N PHE A 66 1.88 6.63 0.69
CA PHE A 66 3.00 6.34 -0.20
C PHE A 66 4.21 7.14 0.24
N ASN A 67 5.35 6.48 0.34
CA ASN A 67 6.64 7.15 0.50
C ASN A 67 7.24 7.37 -0.89
N VAL A 68 7.64 8.60 -1.19
CA VAL A 68 8.05 8.99 -2.55
C VAL A 68 9.45 9.60 -2.54
N GLY A 69 10.41 8.89 -3.11
CA GLY A 69 11.83 9.26 -3.09
C GLY A 69 12.49 9.11 -1.71
N ARG A 70 13.83 9.21 -1.66
CA ARG A 70 14.59 9.01 -0.43
C ARG A 70 14.23 9.99 0.68
N ASP A 71 14.04 11.28 0.33
CA ASP A 71 13.62 12.32 1.29
C ASP A 71 12.19 12.10 1.82
N GLY A 72 11.34 11.44 1.03
CA GLY A 72 10.01 11.00 1.44
C GLY A 72 10.00 9.67 2.21
N GLY A 73 11.17 9.11 2.54
CA GLY A 73 11.30 7.85 3.28
C GLY A 73 11.15 6.58 2.45
N GLN A 74 11.19 6.66 1.12
CA GLN A 74 11.15 5.48 0.26
C GLN A 74 12.48 4.72 0.32
N ILE A 75 12.47 3.53 0.92
CA ILE A 75 13.67 2.68 1.05
C ILE A 75 13.68 1.56 -0.01
N ILE A 76 12.50 1.09 -0.43
CA ILE A 76 12.35 0.05 -1.45
C ILE A 76 11.84 0.70 -2.74
N ASP A 77 12.52 0.42 -3.84
CA ASP A 77 12.20 0.94 -5.18
C ASP A 77 11.17 0.05 -5.87
N HIS A 78 10.02 -0.10 -5.21
CA HIS A 78 8.82 -0.75 -5.73
C HIS A 78 7.62 -0.08 -5.06
N ILE A 79 6.61 0.37 -5.81
CA ILE A 79 5.38 0.93 -5.25
C ILE A 79 4.77 -0.02 -4.23
N HIS A 80 4.64 0.47 -3.00
CA HIS A 80 3.87 -0.16 -1.94
C HIS A 80 3.07 0.92 -1.22
N LEU A 81 1.79 0.62 -0.99
CA LEU A 81 0.90 1.46 -0.21
C LEU A 81 0.86 0.95 1.24
N HIS A 82 1.26 1.82 2.16
CA HIS A 82 1.15 1.54 3.59
C HIS A 82 -0.30 1.70 4.05
N ILE A 83 -0.81 0.72 4.77
CA ILE A 83 -2.10 0.73 5.47
C ILE A 83 -1.81 0.73 6.96
N LEU A 84 -2.05 1.87 7.62
CA LEU A 84 -1.70 2.11 9.03
C LEU A 84 -2.95 2.38 9.86
N GLY A 85 -3.16 1.67 10.96
CA GLY A 85 -4.37 1.80 11.79
C GLY A 85 -4.25 1.18 13.17
N GLY A 86 -5.39 1.14 13.87
CA GLY A 86 -5.55 0.38 15.12
C GLY A 86 -5.00 1.06 16.38
N TRP A 87 -4.92 2.39 16.40
CA TRP A 87 -4.47 3.14 17.58
C TRP A 87 -5.51 3.26 18.70
N ASN A 88 -6.75 2.80 18.46
CA ASN A 88 -7.85 2.82 19.42
C ASN A 88 -8.15 1.41 19.93
#